data_AF-A0A7K0BVX9-F1
#
_entry.id   AF-A0A7K0BVX9-F1
#
_cell.length_a   1.000
_cell.length_b   1.000
_cell.length_c   1.000
_cell.angle_alpha   90.00
_cell.angle_beta   90.00
_cell.angle_gamma   90.00
#
_symmetry.space_group_name_H-M   'P 1'
#
loop_
_entity.id
_entity.type
_entity.pdbx_description
1 polymer ?
#
loop_
_entity_poly.entity_id
_entity_poly.type
_entity_poly.pdbx_seq_one_letter_code
_entity_poly.pdbx_strand_id
1 'polypeptide(L)'
;MLKNVSTIIAFTCSLSAIPASSGCSTHSGNSAIPRPVATPTPTSMAQLSLPLEAYLPSASDTAQTAALRSVIMKECMRRYGFQMTSSLGLSQVIETSTRIEKFSTSRRYGISDRAAASRYGYGMPDWTIGSARPKSLDEFSASQQTVLKGSSSNGGKVQYQGKQVPQGGCMGEAARATGVAGEGPTLAKSLQRKSFAQLAREARAQVVTAKWVLCMQAKGYHYRDSLHAGAEFAGQDGDGPVQVSQAEIKSAVATVDCIYQTNLIGVMFAVESDLQNIEIEKNAEALNKEKKQIEAQEKRLQTLTKQYGG
;
A
#
# COMPACT_ATOMS: atom_id res chain seq x y z
N MET A 1 -10.12 6.67 75.43
CA MET A 1 -11.12 7.00 76.48
C MET A 1 -12.49 6.64 75.93
N LEU A 2 -13.10 5.58 76.48
CA LEU A 2 -14.37 5.63 77.24
C LEU A 2 -15.49 6.33 76.47
N LYS A 3 -16.41 5.55 75.87
CA LYS A 3 -17.69 5.09 76.47
C LYS A 3 -18.67 6.24 76.72
N ASN A 4 -19.77 6.25 75.96
CA ASN A 4 -21.17 6.25 76.45
C ASN A 4 -22.10 6.69 75.30
N VAL A 5 -22.98 5.80 74.82
CA VAL A 5 -24.35 5.54 75.32
C VAL A 5 -25.29 6.73 75.10
N SER A 6 -26.23 6.58 74.17
CA SER A 6 -27.61 7.05 74.33
C SER A 6 -28.53 6.34 73.33
N THR A 7 -29.45 5.57 73.89
CA THR A 7 -30.57 4.90 73.23
C THR A 7 -31.79 5.80 73.35
N ILE A 8 -32.41 6.23 72.25
CA ILE A 8 -33.78 6.78 72.23
C ILE A 8 -34.54 6.30 70.98
N ILE A 9 -35.48 5.37 71.25
CA ILE A 9 -36.90 5.30 70.81
C ILE A 9 -37.25 5.53 69.33
N ALA A 10 -37.51 4.38 68.68
CA ALA A 10 -38.64 4.01 67.80
C ALA A 10 -39.30 5.04 66.87
N PHE A 11 -39.24 4.77 65.56
CA PHE A 11 -40.41 4.89 64.68
C PHE A 11 -40.34 3.83 63.58
N THR A 12 -41.47 3.16 63.38
CA THR A 12 -41.73 2.09 62.42
C THR A 12 -41.74 2.62 60.98
N CYS A 13 -41.10 1.89 60.06
CA CYS A 13 -41.49 1.90 58.65
C CYS A 13 -41.01 0.61 57.98
N SER A 14 -41.93 -0.32 57.76
CA SER A 14 -41.71 -1.52 56.96
C SER A 14 -41.63 -1.12 55.49
N LEU A 15 -40.43 -1.23 54.89
CA LEU A 15 -40.27 -1.21 53.44
C LEU A 15 -39.25 -2.28 53.04
N SER A 16 -39.76 -3.27 52.32
CA SER A 16 -39.04 -4.43 51.81
C SER A 16 -37.84 -4.02 50.93
N ALA A 17 -36.64 -4.33 51.39
CA ALA A 17 -35.40 -4.09 50.66
C ALA A 17 -35.17 -5.20 49.62
N ILE A 18 -35.03 -4.78 48.36
CA ILE A 18 -34.51 -5.57 47.24
C ILE A 18 -32.98 -5.68 47.41
N PRO A 19 -32.38 -6.89 47.45
CA PRO A 19 -30.93 -6.99 47.37
C PRO A 19 -30.46 -6.66 45.96
N ALA A 20 -29.92 -5.47 45.77
CA ALA A 20 -29.08 -5.13 44.63
C ALA A 20 -27.73 -5.84 44.81
N SER A 21 -27.61 -7.03 44.21
CA SER A 21 -26.31 -7.66 43.99
C SER A 21 -25.55 -6.85 42.93
N SER A 22 -24.70 -5.92 43.40
CA SER A 22 -23.67 -5.28 42.59
C SER A 22 -22.62 -6.33 42.21
N GLY A 23 -22.93 -7.11 41.17
CA GLY A 23 -21.97 -7.95 40.47
C GLY A 23 -20.99 -7.05 39.73
N CYS A 24 -19.87 -6.73 40.38
CA CYS A 24 -18.72 -6.10 39.77
C CYS A 24 -18.17 -7.09 38.72
N SER A 25 -18.65 -6.96 37.49
CA SER A 25 -18.14 -7.71 36.35
C SER A 25 -16.82 -7.07 35.97
N THR A 26 -15.73 -7.50 36.60
CA THR A 26 -14.37 -7.27 36.10
C THR A 26 -14.28 -7.95 34.74
N HIS A 27 -14.47 -7.16 33.69
CA HIS A 27 -14.18 -7.55 32.32
C HIS A 27 -12.66 -7.59 32.20
N SER A 28 -12.06 -8.66 32.70
CA SER A 28 -10.68 -9.03 32.41
C SER A 28 -10.62 -9.42 30.95
N GLY A 29 -10.55 -8.41 30.07
CA GLY A 29 -10.15 -8.59 28.70
C GLY A 29 -8.73 -9.13 28.69
N ASN A 30 -8.60 -10.46 28.74
CA ASN A 30 -7.41 -11.14 28.31
C ASN A 30 -7.28 -10.84 26.81
N SER A 31 -6.63 -9.72 26.46
CA SER A 31 -6.03 -9.57 25.14
C SER A 31 -5.01 -10.70 25.01
N ALA A 32 -5.44 -11.82 24.45
CA ALA A 32 -4.55 -12.92 24.12
C ALA A 32 -3.45 -12.34 23.24
N ILE A 33 -2.19 -12.47 23.66
CA ILE A 33 -1.06 -12.06 22.84
C ILE A 33 -1.18 -12.85 21.52
N PRO A 34 -1.23 -12.18 20.36
CA PRO A 34 -1.36 -12.86 19.09
C PRO A 34 -0.26 -13.91 18.94
N ARG A 35 -0.64 -15.12 18.54
CA ARG A 35 0.33 -16.20 18.34
C ARG A 35 1.30 -15.77 17.23
N PRO A 36 2.63 -15.91 17.43
CA PRO A 36 3.60 -15.58 16.40
C PRO A 36 3.33 -16.34 15.10
N VAL A 37 3.41 -15.64 13.99
CA VAL A 37 3.28 -16.16 12.63
C VAL A 37 4.46 -17.10 12.35
N ALA A 38 4.16 -18.24 11.75
CA ALA A 38 5.18 -19.20 11.32
C ALA A 38 6.16 -18.54 10.36
N THR A 39 7.44 -18.90 10.45
CA THR A 39 8.48 -18.37 9.57
C THR A 39 8.58 -19.24 8.32
N PRO A 40 8.07 -18.83 7.14
CA PRO A 40 8.23 -19.60 5.91
C PRO A 40 9.67 -19.56 5.41
N THR A 41 9.99 -20.36 4.40
CA THR A 41 11.27 -20.32 3.65
C THR A 41 11.01 -20.02 2.17
N PRO A 42 10.52 -18.81 1.84
CA PRO A 42 10.16 -18.46 0.47
C PRO A 42 11.41 -18.22 -0.39
N THR A 43 11.30 -18.44 -1.69
CA THR A 43 12.33 -18.01 -2.65
C THR A 43 12.07 -16.60 -3.19
N SER A 44 10.93 -15.99 -2.86
CA SER A 44 10.62 -14.58 -3.17
C SER A 44 9.43 -14.11 -2.35
N MET A 45 9.34 -12.81 -2.09
CA MET A 45 8.12 -12.20 -1.55
C MET A 45 6.90 -12.40 -2.45
N ALA A 46 7.08 -12.71 -3.75
CA ALA A 46 5.96 -13.02 -4.66
C ALA A 46 5.16 -14.27 -4.26
N GLN A 47 5.68 -15.11 -3.37
CA GLN A 47 5.01 -16.31 -2.83
C GLN A 47 4.21 -16.04 -1.55
N LEU A 48 4.28 -14.81 -1.03
CA LEU A 48 3.75 -14.43 0.27
C LEU A 48 2.76 -13.27 0.14
N SER A 49 1.87 -13.13 1.11
CA SER A 49 0.95 -12.00 1.22
C SER A 49 0.86 -11.59 2.69
N LEU A 50 1.11 -10.30 2.96
CA LEU A 50 1.07 -9.74 4.31
C LEU A 50 -0.38 -9.56 4.78
N PRO A 51 -0.68 -9.67 6.09
CA PRO A 51 -2.05 -9.62 6.60
C PRO A 51 -2.87 -8.40 6.17
N LEU A 52 -2.28 -7.20 6.14
CA LEU A 52 -2.97 -5.97 5.73
C LEU A 52 -3.31 -5.90 4.24
N GLU A 53 -2.74 -6.77 3.39
CA GLU A 53 -3.08 -6.82 1.97
C GLU A 53 -4.55 -7.23 1.76
N ALA A 54 -5.15 -7.97 2.69
CA ALA A 54 -6.58 -8.31 2.65
C ALA A 54 -7.53 -7.10 2.79
N TYR A 55 -6.98 -5.93 3.12
CA TYR A 55 -7.69 -4.66 3.30
C TYR A 55 -7.25 -3.60 2.27
N LEU A 56 -6.64 -4.03 1.17
CA LEU A 56 -6.20 -3.18 0.06
C LEU A 56 -6.79 -3.66 -1.26
N PRO A 57 -7.01 -2.76 -2.24
CA PRO A 57 -7.32 -3.17 -3.60
C PRO A 57 -6.19 -4.04 -4.15
N SER A 58 -6.52 -5.06 -4.95
CA SER A 58 -5.50 -5.87 -5.61
C SER A 58 -4.68 -5.03 -6.61
N ALA A 59 -3.51 -5.54 -7.00
CA ALA A 59 -2.71 -4.93 -8.07
C ALA A 59 -3.52 -4.78 -9.38
N SER A 60 -4.37 -5.78 -9.68
CA SER A 60 -5.27 -5.76 -10.84
C SER A 60 -6.32 -4.67 -10.71
N ASP A 61 -6.99 -4.55 -9.57
CA ASP A 61 -8.04 -3.53 -9.38
C ASP A 61 -7.46 -2.12 -9.38
N THR A 62 -6.26 -1.95 -8.82
CA THR A 62 -5.52 -0.69 -8.88
C THR A 62 -5.19 -0.32 -10.33
N ALA A 63 -4.68 -1.27 -11.12
CA ALA A 63 -4.38 -1.08 -12.53
C ALA A 63 -5.63 -0.78 -13.37
N GLN A 64 -6.70 -1.54 -13.16
CA GLN A 64 -8.01 -1.33 -13.81
C GLN A 64 -8.58 0.05 -13.47
N THR A 65 -8.52 0.46 -12.21
CA THR A 65 -8.97 1.79 -11.77
C THR A 65 -8.20 2.89 -12.49
N ALA A 66 -6.87 2.82 -12.52
CA ALA A 66 -6.04 3.82 -13.19
C ALA A 66 -6.32 3.88 -14.70
N ALA A 67 -6.46 2.72 -15.33
CA ALA A 67 -6.72 2.60 -16.75
C ALA A 67 -8.12 3.15 -17.13
N LEU A 68 -9.16 2.80 -16.37
CA LEU A 68 -10.52 3.33 -16.54
C LEU A 68 -10.58 4.84 -16.30
N ARG A 69 -9.90 5.37 -15.28
CA ARG A 69 -9.80 6.82 -15.07
C ARG A 69 -9.23 7.51 -16.30
N SER A 70 -8.19 6.94 -16.92
CA SER A 70 -7.61 7.47 -18.15
C SER A 70 -8.63 7.49 -19.30
N VAL A 71 -9.40 6.40 -19.49
CA VAL A 71 -10.42 6.33 -20.55
C VAL A 71 -11.54 7.35 -20.34
N ILE A 72 -12.10 7.41 -19.13
CA ILE A 72 -13.20 8.34 -18.79
C ILE A 72 -12.73 9.79 -18.94
N MET A 73 -11.50 10.10 -18.52
CA MET A 73 -10.90 11.42 -18.69
C MET A 73 -10.74 11.80 -20.16
N LYS A 74 -10.24 10.89 -21.00
CA LYS A 74 -10.09 11.10 -22.46
C LYS A 74 -11.45 11.36 -23.11
N GLU A 75 -12.46 10.56 -22.76
CA GLU A 75 -13.81 10.71 -23.28
C GLU A 75 -14.44 12.06 -22.87
N CYS A 76 -14.24 12.48 -21.62
CA CYS A 76 -14.65 13.81 -21.17
C CYS A 76 -13.96 14.93 -21.98
N MET A 77 -12.63 14.85 -22.17
CA MET A 77 -11.87 15.84 -22.93
C MET A 77 -12.34 15.93 -24.39
N ARG A 78 -12.71 14.79 -25.00
CA ARG A 78 -13.24 14.72 -26.36
C ARG A 78 -14.54 15.53 -26.53
N ARG A 79 -15.40 15.61 -25.50
CA ARG A 79 -16.64 16.41 -25.54
C ARG A 79 -16.38 17.92 -25.72
N TYR A 80 -15.18 18.38 -25.40
CA TYR A 80 -14.70 19.76 -25.55
C TYR A 80 -13.73 19.92 -26.74
N GLY A 81 -13.64 18.92 -27.62
CA GLY A 81 -12.80 18.99 -28.82
C GLY A 81 -11.32 18.69 -28.59
N PHE A 82 -10.92 18.27 -27.38
CA PHE A 82 -9.54 17.91 -27.10
C PHE A 82 -9.30 16.42 -27.28
N GLN A 83 -8.41 16.06 -28.19
CA GLN A 83 -7.96 14.68 -28.36
C GLN A 83 -6.77 14.40 -27.45
N MET A 84 -6.87 13.35 -26.66
CA MET A 84 -5.78 12.82 -25.84
C MET A 84 -5.37 11.46 -26.40
N THR A 85 -4.23 11.43 -27.08
CA THR A 85 -3.70 10.19 -27.65
C THR A 85 -3.04 9.33 -26.57
N SER A 86 -3.20 8.02 -26.71
CA SER A 86 -2.53 7.00 -25.91
C SER A 86 -2.08 5.91 -26.85
N SER A 87 -0.80 5.58 -26.83
CA SER A 87 -0.23 4.53 -27.66
C SER A 87 -0.59 3.12 -27.16
N LEU A 88 -1.04 3.00 -25.91
CA LEU A 88 -1.38 1.71 -25.28
C LEU A 88 -2.90 1.54 -25.18
N GLY A 89 -3.36 0.33 -25.50
CA GLY A 89 -4.73 -0.13 -25.25
C GLY A 89 -4.99 -0.42 -23.76
N LEU A 90 -6.26 -0.43 -23.36
CA LEU A 90 -6.68 -0.60 -21.96
C LEU A 90 -6.12 -1.89 -21.32
N SER A 91 -6.28 -3.03 -21.99
CA SER A 91 -5.81 -4.33 -21.48
C SER A 91 -4.30 -4.37 -21.30
N GLN A 92 -3.55 -3.76 -22.24
CA GLN A 92 -2.09 -3.70 -22.17
C GLN A 92 -1.61 -2.83 -21.00
N VAL A 93 -2.28 -1.71 -20.73
CA VAL A 93 -2.01 -0.88 -19.55
C VAL A 93 -2.26 -1.67 -18.28
N ILE A 94 -3.40 -2.37 -18.17
CA ILE A 94 -3.76 -3.15 -16.99
C ILE A 94 -2.74 -4.26 -16.72
N GLU A 95 -2.39 -5.04 -17.73
CA GLU A 95 -1.43 -6.13 -17.62
C GLU A 95 -0.05 -5.61 -17.19
N THR A 96 0.44 -4.58 -17.87
CA THR A 96 1.77 -3.99 -17.60
C THR A 96 1.82 -3.41 -16.19
N SER A 97 0.82 -2.61 -15.80
CA SER A 97 0.76 -2.02 -14.45
C SER A 97 0.64 -3.09 -13.35
N THR A 98 -0.16 -4.14 -13.58
CA THR A 98 -0.28 -5.25 -12.62
C THR A 98 1.06 -5.96 -12.44
N ARG A 99 1.78 -6.21 -13.54
CA ARG A 99 3.08 -6.87 -13.53
C ARG A 99 4.14 -6.02 -12.84
N ILE A 100 4.17 -4.72 -13.09
CA ILE A 100 5.08 -3.77 -12.44
C ILE A 100 4.82 -3.76 -10.93
N GLU A 101 3.56 -3.68 -10.50
CA GLU A 101 3.22 -3.66 -9.06
C GLU A 101 3.62 -4.96 -8.37
N LYS A 102 3.35 -6.12 -8.98
CA LYS A 102 3.78 -7.43 -8.45
C LYS A 102 5.31 -7.53 -8.34
N PHE A 103 6.04 -7.01 -9.34
CA PHE A 103 7.50 -6.99 -9.28
C PHE A 103 8.03 -6.05 -8.21
N SER A 104 7.44 -4.86 -8.08
CA SER A 104 7.80 -3.88 -7.03
C SER A 104 7.57 -4.45 -5.63
N THR A 105 6.39 -5.02 -5.39
CA THR A 105 6.03 -5.64 -4.10
C THR A 105 6.92 -6.85 -3.75
N SER A 106 7.36 -7.62 -4.74
CA SER A 106 8.33 -8.72 -4.53
C SER A 106 9.70 -8.27 -3.99
N ARG A 107 9.97 -6.96 -4.04
CA ARG A 107 11.21 -6.34 -3.57
C ARG A 107 11.07 -5.65 -2.21
N ARG A 108 9.99 -5.92 -1.47
CA ARG A 108 9.69 -5.31 -0.16
C ARG A 108 10.85 -5.35 0.85
N TYR A 109 11.66 -6.41 0.84
CA TYR A 109 12.82 -6.58 1.74
C TYR A 109 14.17 -6.59 0.99
N GLY A 110 14.20 -6.01 -0.22
CA GLY A 110 15.34 -6.06 -1.15
C GLY A 110 15.07 -7.02 -2.32
N ILE A 111 16.04 -7.13 -3.23
CA ILE A 111 15.94 -8.07 -4.36
C ILE A 111 15.88 -9.52 -3.85
N SER A 112 15.02 -10.33 -4.46
CA SER A 112 14.79 -11.71 -4.01
C SER A 112 14.78 -12.75 -5.13
N ASP A 113 14.67 -12.31 -6.38
CA ASP A 113 14.63 -13.19 -7.55
C ASP A 113 16.04 -13.29 -8.15
N ARG A 114 16.61 -14.49 -8.11
CA ARG A 114 17.96 -14.74 -8.61
C ARG A 114 18.08 -14.58 -10.13
N ALA A 115 17.04 -14.91 -10.89
CA ALA A 115 17.04 -14.75 -12.34
C ALA A 115 16.97 -13.26 -12.70
N ALA A 116 16.18 -12.47 -11.96
CA ALA A 116 16.16 -11.02 -12.10
C ALA A 116 17.52 -10.41 -11.72
N ALA A 117 18.12 -10.80 -10.60
CA ALA A 117 19.44 -10.32 -10.18
C ALA A 117 20.53 -10.63 -11.21
N SER A 118 20.48 -11.82 -11.82
CA SER A 118 21.45 -12.24 -12.85
C SER A 118 21.33 -11.46 -14.16
N ARG A 119 20.15 -10.87 -14.43
CA ARG A 119 19.86 -10.16 -15.68
C ARG A 119 19.90 -8.64 -15.53
N TYR A 120 19.47 -8.13 -14.38
CA TYR A 120 19.22 -6.72 -14.15
C TYR A 120 20.01 -6.14 -12.98
N GLY A 121 20.85 -6.94 -12.30
CA GLY A 121 21.56 -6.47 -11.12
C GLY A 121 20.60 -6.04 -10.00
N TYR A 122 20.85 -4.87 -9.43
CA TYR A 122 19.92 -4.21 -8.50
C TYR A 122 18.88 -3.36 -9.24
N GLY A 123 19.05 -3.13 -10.54
CA GLY A 123 18.14 -2.37 -11.37
C GLY A 123 16.73 -2.97 -11.51
N MET A 124 15.86 -2.16 -12.11
CA MET A 124 14.54 -2.59 -12.53
C MET A 124 14.62 -3.10 -13.97
N PRO A 125 13.86 -4.15 -14.35
CA PRO A 125 13.84 -4.61 -15.73
C PRO A 125 13.37 -3.54 -16.72
N ASP A 126 13.90 -3.51 -17.94
CA ASP A 126 13.54 -2.52 -18.97
C ASP A 126 12.03 -2.42 -19.24
N TRP A 127 11.30 -3.54 -19.14
CA TRP A 127 9.84 -3.57 -19.34
C TRP A 127 9.06 -2.84 -18.24
N THR A 128 9.71 -2.49 -17.12
CA THR A 128 9.13 -1.65 -16.05
C THR A 128 9.36 -0.16 -16.30
N ILE A 129 10.31 0.18 -17.17
CA ILE A 129 10.69 1.56 -17.49
C ILE A 129 9.91 1.96 -18.73
N GLY A 130 9.02 2.94 -18.59
CA GLY A 130 8.35 3.53 -19.75
C GLY A 130 9.34 4.33 -20.58
N SER A 131 9.35 4.15 -21.90
CA SER A 131 10.15 4.97 -22.83
C SER A 131 9.58 6.37 -23.04
N ALA A 132 8.37 6.65 -22.53
CA ALA A 132 7.71 7.93 -22.66
C ALA A 132 8.05 8.86 -21.50
N ARG A 133 8.53 10.07 -21.81
CA ARG A 133 8.66 11.15 -20.84
C ARG A 133 7.29 11.43 -20.19
N PRO A 134 7.20 11.55 -18.85
CA PRO A 134 5.97 12.02 -18.21
C PRO A 134 5.58 13.38 -18.80
N LYS A 135 4.38 13.47 -19.37
CA LYS A 135 3.88 14.76 -19.85
C LYS A 135 3.50 15.62 -18.66
N SER A 136 4.14 16.77 -18.49
CA SER A 136 3.72 17.75 -17.48
C SER A 136 2.31 18.27 -17.80
N LEU A 137 1.55 18.64 -16.76
CA LEU A 137 0.31 19.38 -16.96
C LEU A 137 0.56 20.71 -17.71
N ASP A 138 1.77 21.26 -17.62
CA ASP A 138 2.16 22.50 -18.30
C ASP A 138 2.36 22.34 -19.81
N GLU A 139 2.49 21.10 -20.29
CA GLU A 139 2.53 20.80 -21.74
C GLU A 139 1.14 20.90 -22.38
N PHE A 140 0.06 20.95 -21.58
CA PHE A 140 -1.29 21.20 -22.07
C PHE A 140 -1.55 22.70 -22.20
N SER A 141 -2.28 23.10 -23.25
CA SER A 141 -2.71 24.48 -23.41
C SER A 141 -3.56 24.95 -22.22
N ALA A 142 -3.61 26.26 -21.97
CA ALA A 142 -4.41 26.82 -20.88
C ALA A 142 -5.86 26.32 -20.91
N SER A 143 -6.47 26.27 -22.10
CA SER A 143 -7.84 25.75 -22.27
C SER A 143 -7.96 24.25 -21.95
N GLN A 144 -6.98 23.43 -22.33
CA GLN A 144 -6.94 22.02 -21.96
C GLN A 144 -6.85 21.87 -20.44
N GLN A 145 -5.96 22.63 -19.79
CA GLN A 145 -5.83 22.62 -18.33
C GLN A 145 -7.12 23.04 -17.63
N THR A 146 -7.81 24.07 -18.14
CA THR A 146 -9.11 24.53 -17.63
C THR A 146 -10.15 23.43 -17.67
N VAL A 147 -10.31 22.73 -18.80
CA VAL A 147 -11.27 21.62 -18.92
C VAL A 147 -10.85 20.41 -18.08
N LEU A 148 -9.55 20.13 -18.03
CA LEU A 148 -8.99 19.00 -17.31
C LEU A 148 -9.18 19.10 -15.80
N LYS A 149 -8.86 20.26 -15.21
CA LYS A 149 -8.92 20.53 -13.76
C LYS A 149 -10.27 21.10 -13.32
N GLY A 150 -11.02 21.74 -14.23
CA GLY A 150 -12.27 22.43 -13.93
C GLY A 150 -12.13 23.53 -12.87
N SER A 151 -10.91 24.08 -12.71
CA SER A 151 -10.63 25.14 -11.75
C SER A 151 -10.92 26.50 -12.36
N SER A 152 -11.80 27.27 -11.71
CA SER A 152 -11.87 28.72 -11.79
C SER A 152 -11.23 29.27 -10.51
N SER A 153 -10.54 30.41 -10.59
CA SER A 153 -9.97 31.12 -9.44
C SER A 153 -10.97 31.38 -8.30
N ASN A 154 -12.28 31.30 -8.58
CA ASN A 154 -13.35 31.69 -7.66
C ASN A 154 -14.24 30.50 -7.25
N GLY A 155 -13.84 29.25 -7.54
CA GLY A 155 -14.63 28.05 -7.22
C GLY A 155 -15.97 27.93 -7.98
N GLY A 156 -16.21 28.82 -8.97
CA GLY A 156 -17.44 28.87 -9.75
C GLY A 156 -17.51 27.81 -10.85
N LYS A 157 -18.70 27.67 -11.43
CA LYS A 157 -18.97 26.85 -12.62
C LYS A 157 -18.08 27.32 -13.77
N VAL A 158 -17.17 26.44 -14.22
CA VAL A 158 -16.35 26.69 -15.41
C VAL A 158 -17.15 26.35 -16.66
N GLN A 159 -17.10 27.21 -17.68
CA GLN A 159 -17.61 26.90 -19.01
C GLN A 159 -16.48 26.96 -20.03
N TYR A 160 -16.57 26.12 -21.06
CA TYR A 160 -15.68 26.15 -22.21
C TYR A 160 -16.50 25.96 -23.47
N GLN A 161 -16.37 26.88 -24.44
CA GLN A 161 -17.13 26.87 -25.69
C GLN A 161 -18.66 26.73 -25.48
N GLY A 162 -19.21 27.47 -24.52
CA GLY A 162 -20.64 27.44 -24.19
C GLY A 162 -21.13 26.15 -23.51
N LYS A 163 -20.23 25.21 -23.19
CA LYS A 163 -20.55 23.99 -22.46
C LYS A 163 -20.06 24.08 -21.02
N GLN A 164 -20.90 23.65 -20.09
CA GLN A 164 -20.53 23.51 -18.68
C GLN A 164 -19.43 22.45 -18.52
N VAL A 165 -18.30 22.80 -17.91
CA VAL A 165 -17.24 21.85 -17.52
C VAL A 165 -17.68 21.12 -16.23
N PRO A 166 -17.43 19.80 -16.08
CA PRO A 166 -17.79 19.08 -14.87
C PRO A 166 -17.10 19.66 -13.64
N GLN A 167 -17.70 19.51 -12.46
CA GLN A 167 -17.04 19.91 -11.22
C GLN A 167 -15.69 19.20 -11.09
N GLY A 168 -14.61 19.94 -10.80
CA GLY A 168 -13.25 19.39 -10.77
C GLY A 168 -12.72 18.92 -12.13
N GLY A 169 -13.38 19.31 -13.23
CA GLY A 169 -12.99 19.02 -14.60
C GLY A 169 -13.13 17.56 -14.97
N CYS A 170 -12.50 17.20 -16.09
CA CYS A 170 -12.44 15.82 -16.54
C CYS A 170 -11.69 14.91 -15.55
N MET A 171 -10.73 15.43 -14.78
CA MET A 171 -10.09 14.68 -13.69
C MET A 171 -11.09 14.35 -12.58
N GLY A 172 -11.93 15.32 -12.18
CA GLY A 172 -12.97 15.14 -11.18
C GLY A 172 -14.08 14.21 -11.64
N GLU A 173 -14.49 14.28 -12.91
CA GLU A 173 -15.45 13.33 -13.50
C GLU A 173 -14.91 11.90 -13.42
N ALA A 174 -13.68 11.66 -13.88
CA ALA A 174 -13.06 10.34 -13.80
C ALA A 174 -12.91 9.85 -12.34
N ALA A 175 -12.48 10.72 -11.43
CA ALA A 175 -12.33 10.39 -10.00
C ALA A 175 -13.66 9.96 -9.35
N ARG A 176 -14.73 10.74 -9.59
CA ARG A 176 -16.07 10.41 -9.11
C ARG A 176 -16.58 9.14 -9.75
N ALA A 177 -16.34 8.95 -11.05
CA ALA A 177 -16.80 7.80 -11.81
C ALA A 177 -16.17 6.50 -11.30
N THR A 178 -14.91 6.49 -10.87
CA THR A 178 -14.26 5.28 -10.31
C THR A 178 -14.35 5.17 -8.79
N GLY A 179 -14.99 6.13 -8.10
CA GLY A 179 -15.15 6.09 -6.65
C GLY A 179 -13.86 6.37 -5.85
N VAL A 180 -12.86 6.99 -6.48
CA VAL A 180 -11.60 7.41 -5.83
C VAL A 180 -11.70 8.89 -5.51
N ALA A 181 -12.67 9.24 -4.67
CA ALA A 181 -12.85 10.58 -4.13
C ALA A 181 -12.42 10.56 -2.66
N GLY A 182 -11.11 10.71 -2.42
CA GLY A 182 -10.52 10.79 -1.10
C GLY A 182 -9.06 11.17 -1.23
N GLU A 183 -8.67 12.31 -0.65
CA GLU A 183 -7.27 12.72 -0.56
C GLU A 183 -6.68 12.09 0.70
N GLY A 184 -5.80 11.11 0.52
CA GLY A 184 -5.03 10.51 1.61
C GLY A 184 -4.88 8.99 1.50
N PRO A 185 -3.84 8.42 2.15
CA PRO A 185 -3.69 6.97 2.23
C PRO A 185 -4.80 6.36 3.10
N THR A 186 -5.34 5.22 2.67
CA THR A 186 -6.25 4.41 3.50
C THR A 186 -5.59 4.03 4.83
N LEU A 187 -6.39 3.67 5.83
CA LEU A 187 -5.92 3.15 7.10
C LEU A 187 -5.01 1.94 6.87
N ALA A 188 -5.43 0.98 6.05
CA ALA A 188 -4.61 -0.19 5.71
C ALA A 188 -3.22 0.19 5.16
N LYS A 189 -3.12 1.13 4.20
CA LYS A 189 -1.82 1.60 3.68
C LYS A 189 -0.99 2.29 4.75
N SER A 190 -1.63 3.03 5.64
CA SER A 190 -0.95 3.73 6.74
C SER A 190 -0.40 2.74 7.77
N LEU A 191 -1.14 1.69 8.10
CA LEU A 191 -0.70 0.61 8.97
C LEU A 191 0.42 -0.24 8.33
N GLN A 192 0.39 -0.46 7.00
CA GLN A 192 1.50 -1.11 6.29
C GLN A 192 2.79 -0.29 6.37
N ARG A 193 2.72 1.05 6.21
CA ARG A 193 3.90 1.92 6.37
C ARG A 193 4.42 1.89 7.81
N LYS A 194 3.51 1.91 8.79
CA LYS A 194 3.85 1.84 10.21
C LYS A 194 4.56 0.54 10.58
N SER A 195 3.97 -0.60 10.23
CA SER A 195 4.54 -1.93 10.53
C SER A 195 5.89 -2.14 9.84
N PHE A 196 6.04 -1.71 8.59
CA PHE A 196 7.34 -1.73 7.90
C PHE A 196 8.40 -0.85 8.59
N ALA A 197 8.04 0.35 9.04
CA ALA A 197 8.97 1.22 9.77
C ALA A 197 9.36 0.66 11.15
N GLN A 198 8.47 -0.11 11.77
CA GLN A 198 8.73 -0.79 13.05
C GLN A 198 9.59 -2.03 12.87
N LEU A 199 9.46 -2.76 11.75
CA LEU A 199 10.17 -4.00 11.46
C LEU A 199 11.68 -3.94 11.77
N ALA A 200 12.37 -2.87 11.36
CA ALA A 200 13.82 -2.72 11.57
C ALA A 200 14.24 -2.64 13.05
N ARG A 201 13.30 -2.40 13.96
CA ARG A 201 13.52 -2.31 15.41
C ARG A 201 13.29 -3.65 16.12
N GLU A 202 12.71 -4.62 15.43
CA GLU A 202 12.37 -5.92 16.01
C GLU A 202 13.61 -6.82 16.12
N ALA A 203 13.80 -7.46 17.27
CA ALA A 203 14.99 -8.26 17.56
C ALA A 203 15.22 -9.38 16.53
N ARG A 204 14.14 -10.07 16.10
CA ARG A 204 14.20 -11.12 15.07
C ARG A 204 14.69 -10.58 13.71
N ALA A 205 14.23 -9.38 13.33
CA ALA A 205 14.64 -8.72 12.09
C ALA A 205 16.11 -8.27 12.16
N GLN A 206 16.56 -7.73 13.30
CA GLN A 206 17.95 -7.35 13.52
C GLN A 206 18.90 -8.55 13.46
N VAL A 207 18.52 -9.67 14.09
CA VAL A 207 19.32 -10.90 14.09
C VAL A 207 19.48 -11.47 12.67
N VAL A 208 18.40 -11.55 11.88
CA VAL A 208 18.51 -12.07 10.51
C VAL A 208 19.28 -11.12 9.59
N THR A 209 19.13 -9.81 9.80
CA THR A 209 19.93 -8.79 9.08
C THR A 209 21.41 -8.96 9.38
N ALA A 210 21.79 -9.12 10.65
CA ALA A 210 23.19 -9.36 11.03
C ALA A 210 23.77 -10.62 10.38
N LYS A 211 23.00 -11.72 10.34
CA LYS A 211 23.40 -12.96 9.65
C LYS A 211 23.62 -12.72 8.15
N TRP A 212 22.73 -11.97 7.51
CA TRP A 212 22.85 -11.63 6.10
C TRP A 212 24.08 -10.74 5.84
N VAL A 213 24.34 -9.74 6.67
CA VAL A 213 25.53 -8.89 6.59
C VAL A 213 26.81 -9.72 6.68
N LEU A 214 26.89 -10.67 7.62
CA LEU A 214 28.04 -11.58 7.73
C LEU A 214 28.23 -12.45 6.48
N CYS A 215 27.14 -12.92 5.87
CA CYS A 215 27.19 -13.65 4.61
C CYS A 215 27.75 -12.79 3.47
N MET A 216 27.31 -11.54 3.37
CA MET A 216 27.82 -10.60 2.36
C MET A 216 29.30 -10.26 2.58
N GLN A 217 29.72 -10.07 3.84
CA GLN A 217 31.12 -9.83 4.19
C GLN A 217 32.02 -11.00 3.80
N ALA A 218 31.57 -12.24 4.03
CA ALA A 218 32.31 -13.43 3.60
C ALA A 218 32.45 -13.54 2.07
N LYS A 219 31.57 -12.87 1.30
CA LYS A 219 31.62 -12.75 -0.15
C LYS A 219 32.33 -11.48 -0.64
N GLY A 220 32.91 -10.68 0.27
CA GLY A 220 33.68 -9.47 -0.05
C GLY A 220 32.83 -8.19 -0.21
N TYR A 221 31.58 -8.20 0.24
CA TYR A 221 30.67 -7.05 0.15
C TYR A 221 30.35 -6.46 1.54
N HIS A 222 30.30 -5.13 1.62
CA HIS A 222 30.07 -4.41 2.87
C HIS A 222 28.76 -3.61 2.79
N TYR A 223 27.66 -4.25 3.17
CA TYR A 223 26.34 -3.61 3.23
C TYR A 223 25.81 -3.58 4.66
N ARG A 224 24.99 -2.56 4.96
CA ARG A 224 24.33 -2.43 6.26
C ARG A 224 23.08 -3.30 6.38
N ASP A 225 22.36 -3.50 5.28
CA ASP A 225 21.11 -4.24 5.19
C ASP A 225 20.81 -4.56 3.72
N SER A 226 19.83 -5.45 3.48
CA SER A 226 19.44 -5.90 2.13
C SER A 226 18.65 -4.88 1.34
N LEU A 227 18.02 -3.89 1.99
CA LEU A 227 17.22 -2.85 1.33
C LEU A 227 18.10 -1.82 0.63
N HIS A 228 19.27 -1.56 1.18
CA HIS A 228 20.23 -0.59 0.68
C HIS A 228 21.45 -1.24 0.02
N ALA A 229 21.43 -2.55 -0.19
CA ALA A 229 22.45 -3.26 -0.96
C ALA A 229 22.51 -2.71 -2.39
N GLY A 230 23.71 -2.46 -2.89
CA GLY A 230 23.93 -1.97 -4.26
C GLY A 230 23.63 -0.48 -4.47
N ALA A 231 23.49 0.30 -3.40
CA ALA A 231 23.29 1.75 -3.50
C ALA A 231 24.42 2.47 -4.28
N GLU A 232 25.63 1.91 -4.30
CA GLU A 232 26.76 2.38 -5.08
C GLU A 232 26.59 2.24 -6.61
N PHE A 233 25.67 1.37 -7.04
CA PHE A 233 25.30 1.20 -8.45
C PHE A 233 24.11 2.09 -8.85
N ALA A 234 23.46 2.75 -7.89
CA ALA A 234 22.33 3.63 -8.17
C ALA A 234 22.77 4.89 -8.93
N GLY A 235 21.98 5.30 -9.92
CA GLY A 235 22.21 6.55 -10.66
C GLY A 235 23.38 6.51 -11.65
N GLN A 236 23.86 5.32 -12.01
CA GLN A 236 24.77 5.14 -13.17
C GLN A 236 24.02 5.23 -14.52
N ASP A 237 22.75 5.64 -14.47
CA ASP A 237 21.85 5.86 -15.60
C ASP A 237 22.12 7.25 -16.20
N GLY A 238 23.07 7.33 -17.13
CA GLY A 238 23.12 8.46 -18.07
C GLY A 238 21.92 8.47 -19.02
N ASP A 239 21.90 9.36 -20.02
CA ASP A 239 20.84 9.43 -21.06
C ASP A 239 20.80 8.22 -22.03
N GLY A 240 21.44 7.10 -21.67
CA GLY A 240 21.53 5.87 -22.46
C GLY A 240 20.86 4.66 -21.80
N PRO A 241 20.75 3.52 -22.51
CA PRO A 241 20.18 2.30 -21.93
C PRO A 241 20.98 1.87 -20.69
N VAL A 242 20.26 1.59 -19.59
CA VAL A 242 20.83 1.12 -18.32
C VAL A 242 21.85 0.00 -18.59
N GLN A 243 23.14 0.31 -18.42
CA GLN A 243 24.20 -0.68 -18.58
C GLN A 243 24.49 -1.30 -17.21
N VAL A 244 23.84 -2.42 -16.92
CA VAL A 244 24.09 -3.18 -15.69
C VAL A 244 25.49 -3.79 -15.78
N SER A 245 26.38 -3.39 -14.88
CA SER A 245 27.78 -3.85 -14.91
C SER A 245 27.90 -5.30 -14.42
N GLN A 246 28.93 -6.02 -14.87
CA GLN A 246 29.22 -7.37 -14.35
C GLN A 246 29.51 -7.39 -12.84
N ALA A 247 30.05 -6.29 -12.30
CA ALA A 247 30.27 -6.15 -10.86
C ALA A 247 28.93 -6.04 -10.09
N GLU A 248 27.98 -5.28 -10.64
CA GLU A 248 26.64 -5.16 -10.11
C GLU A 248 25.91 -6.51 -10.13
N ILE A 249 25.93 -7.22 -11.26
CA ILE A 249 25.31 -8.54 -11.40
C ILE A 249 25.86 -9.51 -10.35
N LYS A 250 27.19 -9.58 -10.19
CA LYS A 250 27.82 -10.45 -9.19
C LYS A 250 27.40 -10.09 -7.76
N SER A 251 27.35 -8.80 -7.43
CA SER A 251 26.89 -8.33 -6.12
C SER A 251 25.42 -8.66 -5.88
N ALA A 252 24.55 -8.42 -6.87
CA ALA A 252 23.12 -8.70 -6.79
C ALA A 252 22.84 -10.20 -6.62
N VAL A 253 23.54 -11.06 -7.36
CA VAL A 253 23.46 -12.52 -7.20
C VAL A 253 23.92 -12.95 -5.81
N ALA A 254 25.04 -12.41 -5.32
CA ALA A 254 25.52 -12.66 -3.95
C ALA A 254 24.49 -12.24 -2.89
N THR A 255 23.82 -11.10 -3.09
CA THR A 255 22.73 -10.62 -2.22
C THR A 255 21.60 -11.64 -2.15
N VAL A 256 21.11 -12.14 -3.29
CA VAL A 256 20.02 -13.12 -3.32
C VAL A 256 20.44 -14.45 -2.71
N ASP A 257 21.65 -14.93 -3.02
CA ASP A 257 22.17 -16.17 -2.44
C ASP A 257 22.26 -16.07 -0.90
N CYS A 258 22.72 -14.94 -0.36
CA CYS A 258 22.75 -14.67 1.07
C CYS A 258 21.35 -14.52 1.69
N ILE A 259 20.39 -13.95 0.96
CA ILE A 259 18.99 -13.89 1.40
C ILE A 259 18.42 -15.29 1.57
N TYR A 260 18.66 -16.20 0.63
CA TYR A 260 18.23 -17.59 0.73
C TYR A 260 18.93 -18.34 1.87
N GLN A 261 20.25 -18.22 1.97
CA GLN A 261 21.04 -18.91 3.01
C GLN A 261 20.60 -18.52 4.42
N THR A 262 20.17 -17.28 4.63
CA THR A 262 19.78 -16.75 5.94
C THR A 262 18.28 -16.77 6.21
N ASN A 263 17.48 -17.16 5.21
CA ASN A 263 16.03 -17.03 5.22
C ASN A 263 15.55 -15.62 5.60
N LEU A 264 16.21 -14.58 5.08
CA LEU A 264 15.93 -13.19 5.43
C LEU A 264 14.47 -12.82 5.16
N ILE A 265 13.95 -13.17 3.98
CA ILE A 265 12.58 -12.85 3.58
C ILE A 265 11.56 -13.52 4.50
N GLY A 266 11.75 -14.81 4.79
CA GLY A 266 10.84 -15.56 5.65
C GLY A 266 10.74 -14.97 7.06
N VAL A 267 11.88 -14.59 7.64
CA VAL A 267 11.93 -13.96 8.96
C VAL A 267 11.30 -12.57 8.94
N MET A 268 11.66 -11.72 7.97
CA MET A 268 11.10 -10.37 7.84
C MET A 268 9.58 -10.40 7.65
N PHE A 269 9.09 -11.31 6.81
CA PHE A 269 7.66 -11.53 6.58
C PHE A 269 6.92 -11.91 7.87
N ALA A 270 7.44 -12.89 8.62
CA ALA A 270 6.79 -13.36 9.83
C ALA A 270 6.73 -12.26 10.90
N VAL A 271 7.83 -11.53 11.10
CA VAL A 271 7.89 -10.42 12.05
C VAL A 271 6.95 -9.28 11.65
N GLU A 272 6.93 -8.90 10.38
CA GLU A 272 6.01 -7.85 9.94
C GLU A 272 4.55 -8.31 10.03
N SER A 273 4.27 -9.58 9.74
CA SER A 273 2.93 -10.14 9.90
C SER A 273 2.46 -10.12 11.35
N ASP A 274 3.35 -10.39 12.31
CA ASP A 274 3.07 -10.25 13.75
C ASP A 274 2.65 -8.81 14.10
N LEU A 275 3.42 -7.82 13.63
CA LEU A 275 3.11 -6.39 13.81
C LEU A 275 1.78 -6.00 13.15
N GLN A 276 1.52 -6.48 11.94
CA GLN A 276 0.30 -6.19 11.21
C GLN A 276 -0.93 -6.81 11.88
N ASN A 277 -0.84 -8.04 12.39
CA ASN A 277 -1.95 -8.69 13.10
C ASN A 277 -2.35 -7.90 14.36
N ILE A 278 -1.38 -7.39 15.12
CA ILE A 278 -1.65 -6.51 16.26
C ILE A 278 -2.42 -5.26 15.82
N GLU A 279 -2.02 -4.63 14.72
CA GLU A 279 -2.69 -3.43 14.20
C GLU A 279 -4.07 -3.76 13.61
N ILE A 280 -4.25 -4.94 13.01
CA ILE A 280 -5.56 -5.41 12.51
C ILE A 280 -6.53 -5.59 13.67
N GLU A 281 -6.12 -6.26 14.74
CA GLU A 281 -6.97 -6.45 15.93
C GLU A 281 -7.40 -5.11 16.54
N LYS A 282 -6.47 -4.16 16.67
CA LYS A 282 -6.75 -2.82 17.20
C LYS A 282 -7.68 -1.98 16.32
N ASN A 283 -7.70 -2.24 15.01
CA ASN A 283 -8.41 -1.43 14.02
C ASN A 283 -9.50 -2.22 13.26
N ALA A 284 -9.94 -3.35 13.79
CA ALA A 284 -10.74 -4.34 13.06
C ALA A 284 -12.01 -3.74 12.45
N GLU A 285 -12.74 -2.90 13.19
CA GLU A 285 -13.97 -2.26 12.69
C GLU A 285 -13.68 -1.32 11.51
N ALA A 286 -12.68 -0.44 11.66
CA ALA A 286 -12.31 0.53 10.63
C ALA A 286 -11.77 -0.16 9.37
N LEU A 287 -10.94 -1.18 9.53
CA LEU A 287 -10.42 -1.99 8.42
C LEU A 287 -11.53 -2.77 7.72
N ASN A 288 -12.48 -3.37 8.45
CA ASN A 288 -13.63 -4.04 7.84
C ASN A 288 -14.53 -3.06 7.07
N LYS A 289 -14.62 -1.80 7.50
CA LYS A 289 -15.31 -0.76 6.74
C LYS A 289 -14.57 -0.45 5.43
N GLU A 290 -13.25 -0.32 5.46
CA GLU A 290 -12.45 -0.13 4.23
C GLU A 290 -12.58 -1.33 3.28
N LYS A 291 -12.57 -2.55 3.80
CA LYS A 291 -12.77 -3.77 2.99
C LYS A 291 -14.09 -3.75 2.23
N LYS A 292 -15.19 -3.40 2.91
CA LYS A 292 -16.51 -3.25 2.25
C LYS A 292 -16.52 -2.16 1.18
N GLN A 293 -15.76 -1.08 1.37
CA GLN A 293 -15.63 -0.02 0.36
C GLN A 293 -14.86 -0.50 -0.86
N ILE A 294 -13.81 -1.30 -0.68
CA ILE A 294 -13.03 -1.91 -1.76
C ILE A 294 -13.91 -2.88 -2.57
N GLU A 295 -14.65 -3.77 -1.90
CA GLU A 295 -15.60 -4.69 -2.58
C GLU A 295 -16.68 -3.95 -3.39
N ALA A 296 -17.15 -2.80 -2.89
CA ALA A 296 -18.09 -1.95 -3.62
C ALA A 296 -17.43 -1.25 -4.82
N GLN A 297 -16.18 -0.82 -4.68
CA GLN A 297 -15.39 -0.25 -5.77
C GLN A 297 -15.13 -1.29 -6.88
N GLU A 298 -14.78 -2.53 -6.54
CA GLU A 298 -14.57 -3.62 -7.51
C GLU A 298 -15.82 -3.87 -8.37
N LYS A 299 -17.01 -3.98 -7.75
CA LYS A 299 -18.29 -4.12 -8.48
C LYS A 299 -18.55 -2.95 -9.43
N ARG A 300 -18.16 -1.75 -9.01
CA ARG A 300 -18.25 -0.54 -9.82
C ARG A 300 -17.30 -0.58 -11.01
N LEU A 301 -16.05 -1.00 -10.81
CA LEU A 301 -15.06 -1.17 -11.89
C LEU A 301 -15.53 -2.18 -12.93
N GLN A 302 -16.16 -3.28 -12.53
CA GLN A 302 -16.74 -4.25 -13.46
C GLN A 302 -17.83 -3.62 -14.34
N THR A 303 -18.69 -2.79 -13.76
CA THR A 303 -19.74 -2.05 -14.50
C THR A 303 -19.13 -1.07 -15.49
N LEU A 304 -18.14 -0.28 -15.05
CA LEU A 304 -17.45 0.69 -15.90
C LEU A 304 -16.66 0.02 -17.02
N THR A 305 -16.06 -1.13 -16.76
CA THR A 305 -15.35 -1.90 -17.78
C THR A 305 -16.31 -2.34 -18.89
N LYS A 306 -17.53 -2.77 -18.56
CA LYS A 306 -18.55 -3.06 -19.59
C LYS A 306 -18.99 -1.82 -20.37
N GLN A 307 -19.01 -0.66 -19.72
CA GLN A 307 -19.43 0.60 -20.34
C GLN A 307 -18.36 1.23 -21.25
N TYR A 308 -17.07 1.10 -20.87
CA TYR A 308 -15.96 1.81 -21.48
C TYR A 308 -14.88 0.91 -22.11
N GLY A 309 -14.97 -0.41 -21.92
CA GLY A 309 -13.94 -1.38 -22.27
C GLY A 309 -13.89 -1.84 -23.72
N GLY A 310 -14.98 -1.63 -24.48
CA GLY A 310 -15.12 -2.19 -25.84
C GLY A 310 -15.56 -3.66 -25.79
#